data_AF-A0A5E7Q3R0-F1
#
_entry.id   AF-A0A5E7Q3R0-F1
#
_cell.length_a   1.000
_cell.length_b   1.000
_cell.length_c   1.000
_cell.angle_alpha   90.00
_cell.angle_beta   90.00
_cell.angle_gamma   90.00
#
_symmetry.space_group_name_H-M   'P 1'
#
loop_
_entity.id
_entity.type
_entity.pdbx_description
1 polymer ?
#
loop_
_entity_poly.entity_id
_entity_poly.type
_entity_poly.pdbx_seq_one_letter_code
_entity_poly.pdbx_strand_id
1 'polypeptide(L)' 'MSEPAATPTKCTRCGKAIEITGIYKTIIDQAYDPVRRKKYVREQYLPFCSMEHATHEQMSREG' A
#
# COMPACT_ATOMS: atom_id res chain seq x y z
N MET A 1 -17.14 9.16 -25.16
CA MET A 1 -16.40 9.45 -23.91
C MET A 1 -15.96 8.09 -23.38
N SER A 2 -14.69 7.73 -23.54
CA SER A 2 -14.20 6.43 -23.06
C SER A 2 -13.70 6.64 -21.63
N GLU A 3 -14.46 6.13 -20.67
CA GLU A 3 -14.12 6.10 -19.26
C GLU A 3 -12.69 5.52 -19.06
N PRO A 4 -11.89 6.05 -18.11
CA PRO A 4 -10.61 5.44 -17.78
C PRO A 4 -10.91 4.06 -17.21
N ALA A 5 -10.43 3.00 -17.88
CA ALA A 5 -10.49 1.64 -17.38
C ALA A 5 -9.98 1.64 -15.93
N ALA A 6 -10.88 1.45 -14.97
CA ALA A 6 -10.52 1.30 -13.57
C ALA A 6 -9.66 0.04 -13.48
N THR A 7 -8.34 0.22 -13.48
CA THR A 7 -7.40 -0.87 -13.22
C THR A 7 -7.86 -1.53 -11.93
N PRO A 8 -8.09 -2.85 -11.88
CA PRO A 8 -8.59 -3.50 -10.69
C PRO A 8 -7.54 -3.31 -9.59
N THR A 9 -7.79 -2.36 -8.70
CA THR A 9 -6.91 -2.05 -7.59
C THR A 9 -6.88 -3.27 -6.69
N LYS A 10 -5.72 -3.87 -6.46
CA LYS A 10 -5.58 -5.05 -5.60
C LYS A 10 -5.14 -4.63 -4.20
N CYS A 11 -5.63 -5.31 -3.18
CA CYS A 11 -5.21 -5.08 -1.81
C CYS A 11 -3.73 -5.43 -1.68
N THR A 12 -2.92 -4.50 -1.20
CA THR A 12 -1.47 -4.70 -1.06
C THR A 12 -1.13 -5.87 -0.13
N ARG A 13 -1.96 -6.14 0.88
CA ARG A 13 -1.75 -7.25 1.81
C ARG A 13 -2.22 -8.61 1.27
N CYS A 14 -3.49 -8.73 0.88
CA CYS A 14 -4.09 -10.02 0.53
C CYS A 14 -4.13 -10.33 -0.98
N GLY A 15 -3.74 -9.38 -1.84
CA GLY A 15 -3.70 -9.54 -3.30
C GLY A 15 -5.07 -9.63 -4.00
N LYS A 16 -6.17 -9.64 -3.23
CA LYS A 16 -7.54 -9.68 -3.77
C LYS A 16 -7.89 -8.37 -4.45
N ALA A 17 -8.74 -8.42 -5.47
CA ALA A 17 -9.32 -7.24 -6.07
C ALA A 17 -10.11 -6.45 -5.01
N ILE A 18 -9.90 -5.15 -4.99
CA ILE A 18 -10.62 -4.21 -4.16
C ILE A 18 -11.79 -3.72 -5.01
N GLU A 19 -13.00 -4.00 -4.55
CA GLU A 19 -14.20 -3.42 -5.14
C GLU A 19 -14.23 -1.90 -4.86
N ILE A 20 -15.21 -1.19 -5.41
CA ILE A 20 -15.29 0.28 -5.40
C ILE A 20 -15.16 0.90 -3.98
N THR A 21 -15.40 0.12 -2.92
CA THR A 21 -15.32 0.50 -1.50
C THR A 21 -13.94 0.29 -0.86
N GLY A 22 -12.87 0.24 -1.65
CA GLY A 22 -11.51 0.22 -1.15
C GLY A 22 -11.16 1.39 -0.26
N ILE A 23 -10.28 1.16 0.72
CA ILE A 23 -9.61 2.25 1.43
C ILE A 23 -8.19 2.39 0.93
N TYR A 24 -7.67 3.61 0.98
CA TYR A 24 -6.26 3.87 0.78
C TYR A 24 -5.68 4.41 2.08
N LYS A 25 -4.49 3.92 2.45
CA LYS A 25 -3.81 4.34 3.65
C LYS A 25 -2.34 4.58 3.35
N THR A 26 -1.78 5.61 3.99
CA THR A 26 -0.35 5.83 4.02
C THR A 26 0.29 4.79 4.93
N ILE A 27 1.18 3.98 4.36
CA ILE A 27 2.02 3.02 5.06
C ILE A 27 3.42 3.63 5.15
N ILE A 28 3.99 3.60 6.35
CA ILE A 28 5.33 4.08 6.63
C ILE A 28 6.24 2.86 6.76
N ASP A 29 7.24 2.75 5.89
CA ASP A 29 8.21 1.65 5.91
C ASP A 29 9.65 2.14 5.78
N GLN A 30 10.60 1.31 6.21
CA GLN A 30 12.02 1.57 6.02
C GLN A 30 12.51 0.91 4.72
N ALA A 31 13.00 1.73 3.80
CA ALA A 31 13.68 1.27 2.61
C ALA A 31 15.18 1.52 2.71
N TYR A 32 15.97 0.68 2.02
CA TYR A 32 17.40 0.90 1.87
C TYR A 32 17.67 1.58 0.53
N ASP A 33 18.32 2.74 0.58
CA ASP A 33 18.80 3.42 -0.63
C ASP A 33 20.19 2.85 -1.00
N PRO A 34 20.32 2.12 -2.14
CA PRO A 34 21.59 1.50 -2.52
C PRO A 34 22.64 2.53 -2.97
N VAL A 35 22.21 3.71 -3.44
CA VAL A 35 23.09 4.77 -3.95
C VAL A 35 23.76 5.49 -2.79
N ARG A 36 22.99 5.84 -1.76
CA ARG A 36 23.42 6.55 -0.55
C ARG A 36 23.87 5.61 0.56
N ARG A 37 23.69 4.29 0.37
CA ARG A 37 23.98 3.22 1.33
C ARG A 37 23.37 3.47 2.72
N LYS A 38 22.17 4.04 2.76
CA LYS A 38 21.50 4.45 3.99
C LYS A 38 20.07 3.95 4.02
N LYS A 39 19.60 3.59 5.21
CA LYS A 39 18.18 3.37 5.46
C LYS A 39 17.47 4.72 5.50
N TYR A 40 16.28 4.79 4.92
CA TYR A 40 15.42 5.95 4.99
C TYR A 40 13.98 5.49 5.22
N VAL A 41 13.21 6.33 5.91
CA VAL A 41 11.78 6.14 6.06
C VAL A 41 11.10 6.65 4.80
N ARG A 42 10.20 5.85 4.24
CA ARG A 42 9.34 6.25 3.13
C ARG A 42 7.89 6.06 3.49
N GLU A 43 7.06 6.88 2.87
CA GLU A 43 5.61 6.83 2.99
C GLU A 43 5.04 6.37 1.66
N GLN A 44 4.22 5.32 1.67
CA GLN A 44 3.58 4.76 0.48
C GLN A 44 2.06 4.82 0.64
N TYR A 45 1.38 5.45 -0.32
CA TYR A 45 -0.07 5.44 -0.36
C TYR A 45 -0.55 4.16 -1.03
N LEU A 46 -1.04 3.21 -0.23
CA LEU A 46 -1.34 1.85 -0.67
C LEU A 46 -2.83 1.52 -0.51
N PRO A 47 -3.40 0.75 -1.45
CA PRO A 47 -4.80 0.35 -1.41
C PRO A 47 -5.03 -0.93 -0.59
N PHE A 48 -6.10 -0.93 0.21
CA PHE A 48 -6.51 -2.06 1.05
C PHE A 48 -8.01 -2.31 0.97
N CYS A 49 -8.41 -3.58 1.14
CA CYS A 49 -9.82 -3.93 1.21
C CYS A 49 -10.46 -3.64 2.58
N SER A 50 -9.67 -3.44 3.63
CA SER A 50 -10.15 -3.12 4.98
C SER A 50 -9.10 -2.38 5.81
N MET A 51 -9.54 -1.67 6.86
CA MET A 51 -8.63 -1.01 7.81
C MET A 51 -7.74 -2.00 8.55
N GLU A 52 -8.25 -3.19 8.86
CA GLU A 52 -7.48 -4.24 9.51
C GLU A 52 -6.27 -4.66 8.67
N HIS A 53 -6.46 -4.82 7.35
CA HIS A 53 -5.34 -5.14 6.46
C HIS A 53 -4.32 -4.02 6.38
N ALA A 54 -4.77 -2.76 6.35
CA ALA A 54 -3.87 -1.62 6.33
C ALA A 54 -3.06 -1.50 7.64
N THR A 55 -3.70 -1.69 8.79
CA THR A 55 -3.04 -1.66 10.10
C THR A 55 -2.07 -2.82 10.28
N HIS A 56 -2.47 -4.04 9.90
CA HIS A 56 -1.55 -5.16 9.97
C HIS A 56 -0.37 -5.01 9.00
N GLU A 57 -0.57 -4.41 7.82
CA GLU A 57 0.53 -4.14 6.87
C GLU A 57 1.53 -3.15 7.47
N GLN A 58 1.04 -2.08 8.11
CA GLN A 58 1.88 -1.12 8.83
C GLN A 58 2.72 -1.84 9.90
N MET A 59 2.08 -2.63 10.77
CA MET A 59 2.79 -3.40 11.82
C MET A 59 3.82 -4.38 11.23
N SER A 60 3.51 -5.04 10.10
CA SER A 60 4.43 -5.97 9.44
C SER A 60 5.65 -5.28 8.82
N ARG A 61 5.59 -3.98 8.54
CA ARG A 61 6.72 -3.20 7.99
C ARG A 61 7.48 -2.39 9.05
N GLU A 62 6.90 -2.25 10.23
CA GLU A 62 7.51 -1.63 11.41
C GLU A 62 8.32 -2.61 12.27
N GLY A 63 7.96 -3.90 12.25
CA GLY A 63 8.65 -4.98 12.96
C GLY A 63 9.93 -5.44 12.27
#